data_AF-A0A7S3IR75-F1
#
_entry.id   AF-A0A7S3IR75-F1
#
_cell.length_a   1.000
_cell.length_b   1.000
_cell.length_c   1.000
_cell.angle_alpha   90.00
_cell.angle_beta   90.00
_cell.angle_gamma   90.00
#
_symmetry.space_group_name_H-M   'P 1'
#
loop_
_entity.id
_entity.type
_entity.pdbx_description
1 polymer ?
#
loop_
_entity_poly.entity_id
_entity_poly.type
_entity_poly.pdbx_seq_one_letter_code
_entity_poly.pdbx_strand_id
1 'polypeptide(L)'
;MKNHIVTFKMKAAGVRQEIASILGTNGYIWVYKSDGARDAFGKQQRPQELMRVTKEERMCMAVLKNSITCLEDQGLPVFRETIERALERYYENEAVVGEAKEMLRSADKKELLCESARAFVEQEIEGSQKALDLKRLAEEMEAQTATEFGLHQNKQ
;
A
#
# COMPACT_ATOMS: atom_id res chain seq x y z
N MET A 1 11.97 -16.37 3.21
CA MET A 1 10.83 -15.59 2.70
C MET A 1 10.90 -14.21 3.36
N LYS A 2 10.99 -13.13 2.58
CA LYS A 2 11.05 -11.77 3.13
C LYS A 2 9.62 -11.34 3.45
N ASN A 3 9.29 -11.27 4.74
CA ASN A 3 8.04 -10.68 5.19
C ASN A 3 8.22 -9.16 5.27
N HIS A 4 7.30 -8.40 4.69
CA HIS A 4 7.32 -6.95 4.77
C HIS A 4 6.53 -6.53 6.01
N ILE A 5 7.25 -6.12 7.05
CA ILE A 5 6.65 -5.46 8.21
C ILE A 5 6.42 -4.00 7.84
N VAL A 6 5.20 -3.54 8.01
CA VAL A 6 4.75 -2.20 7.65
C VAL A 6 4.10 -1.56 8.87
N THR A 7 4.36 -0.29 9.13
CA THR A 7 3.74 0.46 10.23
C THR A 7 2.90 1.60 9.70
N PHE A 8 1.72 1.79 10.30
CA PHE A 8 0.73 2.80 9.92
C PHE A 8 0.44 3.70 11.12
N LYS A 9 0.53 5.01 10.91
CA LYS A 9 0.15 6.02 11.90
C LYS A 9 -1.32 6.34 11.71
N MET A 10 -2.15 5.90 12.65
CA MET A 10 -3.60 5.99 12.60
C MET A 10 -4.11 6.92 13.70
N LYS A 11 -5.33 7.44 13.54
CA LYS A 11 -5.96 8.29 14.56
C LYS A 11 -7.25 7.63 15.05
N ALA A 12 -7.42 7.50 16.37
CA ALA A 12 -8.66 7.06 16.99
C ALA A 12 -8.96 7.95 18.19
N ALA A 13 -10.18 8.49 18.27
CA ALA A 13 -10.62 9.37 19.37
C ALA A 13 -9.65 10.54 19.68
N GLY A 14 -9.03 11.12 18.65
CA GLY A 14 -8.06 12.20 18.82
C GLY A 14 -6.63 11.76 19.17
N VAL A 15 -6.42 10.48 19.49
CA VAL A 15 -5.11 9.93 19.84
C VAL A 15 -4.45 9.28 18.62
N ARG A 16 -3.17 9.59 18.39
CA ARG A 16 -2.35 8.92 17.37
C ARG A 16 -1.91 7.55 17.88
N GLN A 17 -2.18 6.51 17.10
CA GLN A 17 -1.82 5.12 17.37
C GLN A 17 -0.90 4.60 16.26
N GLU A 18 0.07 3.78 16.59
CA GLU A 18 0.90 3.08 15.61
C GLU A 18 0.50 1.61 15.56
N ILE A 19 -0.02 1.19 14.41
CA ILE A 19 -0.41 -0.19 14.15
C ILE A 19 0.54 -0.78 13.12
N ALA A 20 0.99 -2.02 13.36
CA ALA A 20 1.86 -2.73 12.44
C ALA A 20 1.10 -3.83 11.71
N SER A 21 1.53 -4.12 10.48
CA SER A 21 1.03 -5.23 9.68
C SER A 21 2.17 -6.01 9.06
N ILE A 22 2.03 -7.33 8.96
CA ILE A 22 2.89 -8.19 8.14
C ILE A 22 2.11 -8.52 6.88
N LEU A 23 2.63 -8.12 5.73
CA LEU A 23 2.11 -8.50 4.42
C LEU A 23 2.88 -9.71 3.93
N GLY A 24 2.30 -10.90 4.11
CA GLY A 24 2.89 -12.16 3.66
C GLY A 24 2.76 -12.31 2.14
N THR A 25 3.83 -12.75 1.47
CA THR A 25 3.81 -13.02 0.02
C THR A 25 2.87 -14.18 -0.37
N ASN A 26 2.37 -14.91 0.61
CA ASN A 26 1.40 -16.01 0.48
C ASN A 26 -0.06 -15.53 0.60
N GLY A 27 -0.31 -14.23 0.65
CA GLY A 27 -1.65 -13.65 0.79
C GLY A 27 -2.16 -13.58 2.23
N TYR A 28 -1.39 -14.04 3.22
CA TYR A 28 -1.77 -13.91 4.63
C TYR A 28 -1.29 -12.58 5.18
N ILE A 29 -2.20 -11.87 5.87
CA ILE A 29 -1.92 -10.58 6.48
C ILE A 29 -2.13 -10.65 7.99
N TRP A 30 -1.15 -10.18 8.75
CA TRP A 30 -1.22 -10.12 10.21
C TRP A 30 -1.18 -8.69 10.70
N VAL A 31 -2.28 -8.20 11.29
CA VAL A 31 -2.35 -6.87 11.92
C VAL A 31 -2.14 -6.99 13.44
N TYR A 32 -1.23 -6.19 14.01
CA TYR A 32 -0.89 -6.21 15.43
C TYR A 32 -0.52 -4.81 15.95
N LYS A 33 -0.63 -4.61 17.27
CA LYS A 33 -0.16 -3.40 17.94
C LYS A 33 1.34 -3.24 17.72
N SER A 34 1.80 -2.04 17.34
CA SER A 34 3.23 -1.75 17.30
C SER A 34 3.75 -1.67 18.73
N ASP A 35 4.72 -2.50 19.07
CA ASP A 35 5.36 -2.47 20.40
C ASP A 35 6.35 -1.29 20.54
N GLY A 36 6.55 -0.49 19.48
CA GLY A 36 7.56 0.59 19.42
C GLY A 36 9.01 0.12 19.61
N ALA A 37 9.24 -1.17 19.86
CA ALA A 37 10.48 -1.76 20.34
C ALA A 37 10.98 -2.88 19.41
N ARG A 38 10.93 -2.67 18.10
CA ARG A 38 11.60 -3.54 17.13
C ARG A 38 12.74 -2.77 16.47
N ASP A 39 13.93 -3.34 16.54
CA ASP A 39 15.09 -2.88 15.80
C ASP A 39 14.89 -3.09 14.28
N ALA A 40 15.72 -2.44 13.47
CA ALA A 40 15.69 -2.49 12.00
C ALA A 40 15.86 -3.91 11.40
N PHE A 41 16.00 -4.94 12.24
CA PHE A 41 16.19 -6.34 11.89
C PHE A 41 15.11 -7.28 12.46
N GLY A 42 14.06 -6.73 13.09
CA GLY A 42 12.86 -7.49 13.47
C GLY A 42 13.05 -8.48 14.62
N LYS A 43 14.07 -8.32 15.47
CA LYS A 43 14.23 -9.18 16.65
C LYS A 43 13.36 -8.69 17.80
N GLN A 44 12.46 -9.55 18.25
CA GLN A 44 11.60 -9.33 19.42
C GLN A 44 12.48 -9.38 20.68
N GLN A 45 12.77 -8.23 21.29
CA GLN A 45 13.69 -8.17 22.45
C GLN A 45 13.05 -8.58 23.78
N ARG A 46 11.74 -8.84 23.86
CA ARG A 46 11.09 -9.18 25.14
C ARG A 46 10.04 -10.28 24.99
N PRO A 47 9.84 -11.10 26.04
CA PRO A 47 8.68 -11.98 26.13
C PRO A 47 7.42 -11.13 25.92
N GLN A 48 6.45 -11.65 25.16
CA GLN A 48 5.12 -11.07 25.06
C GLN A 48 4.46 -11.10 26.45
N GLU A 49 4.79 -10.14 27.31
CA GLU A 49 3.81 -9.71 28.30
C GLU A 49 2.55 -9.38 27.51
N LEU A 50 1.40 -9.91 27.97
CA LEU A 50 0.07 -9.62 27.42
C LEU A 50 -0.15 -8.10 27.48
N MET A 51 0.39 -7.39 26.49
CA MET A 51 0.23 -5.96 26.39
C MET A 51 -1.25 -5.73 26.23
N ARG A 52 -1.83 -5.02 27.20
CA ARG A 52 -3.24 -4.65 27.13
C ARG A 52 -3.41 -3.81 25.88
N VAL A 53 -4.25 -4.31 24.98
CA VAL A 53 -4.69 -3.57 23.80
C VAL A 53 -5.88 -2.73 24.22
N THR A 54 -5.82 -1.42 23.99
CA THR A 54 -6.90 -0.49 24.33
C THR A 54 -8.07 -0.63 23.34
N LYS A 55 -9.20 0.02 23.63
CA LYS A 55 -10.35 0.04 22.71
C LYS A 55 -9.98 0.79 21.43
N GLU A 56 -9.21 1.86 21.57
CA GLU A 56 -8.75 2.75 20.50
C GLU A 56 -7.78 2.02 19.58
N GLU A 57 -6.83 1.26 20.15
CA GLU A 57 -5.92 0.41 19.39
C GLU A 57 -6.68 -0.67 18.62
N ARG A 58 -7.63 -1.36 19.26
CA ARG A 58 -8.50 -2.33 18.57
C ARG A 58 -9.29 -1.69 17.44
N MET A 59 -9.75 -0.45 17.61
CA MET A 59 -10.46 0.27 16.55
C MET A 59 -9.53 0.56 15.36
N CYS A 60 -8.31 1.06 15.60
CA CYS A 60 -7.33 1.26 14.53
C CYS A 60 -7.00 -0.05 13.79
N MET A 61 -6.81 -1.15 14.53
CA MET A 61 -6.59 -2.47 13.93
C MET A 61 -7.77 -2.92 13.06
N ALA A 62 -9.01 -2.69 13.52
CA ALA A 62 -10.21 -3.02 12.77
C ALA A 62 -10.35 -2.17 11.50
N VAL A 63 -10.07 -0.87 11.58
CA VAL A 63 -10.05 0.03 10.42
C VAL A 63 -9.03 -0.45 9.40
N LEU A 64 -7.78 -0.72 9.82
CA LEU A 64 -6.72 -1.21 8.93
C LEU A 64 -7.13 -2.52 8.23
N LYS A 65 -7.64 -3.49 9.00
CA LYS A 65 -8.14 -4.77 8.46
C LYS A 65 -9.24 -4.53 7.42
N ASN A 66 -10.21 -3.69 7.75
CA ASN A 66 -11.35 -3.44 6.87
C ASN A 66 -10.94 -2.67 5.60
N SER A 67 -9.99 -1.74 5.69
CA SER A 67 -9.41 -1.08 4.52
C SER A 67 -8.75 -2.09 3.57
N ILE A 68 -7.94 -3.00 4.11
CA ILE A 68 -7.33 -4.08 3.33
C ILE A 68 -8.40 -4.94 2.65
N THR A 69 -9.44 -5.34 3.40
CA THR A 69 -10.55 -6.13 2.86
C THR A 69 -11.28 -5.39 1.73
N CYS A 70 -11.51 -4.08 1.88
CA CYS A 70 -12.12 -3.27 0.84
C CYS A 70 -11.28 -3.22 -0.44
N LEU A 71 -9.96 -3.08 -0.31
CA LEU A 71 -9.04 -3.09 -1.45
C LEU A 71 -9.07 -4.44 -2.18
N GLU A 72 -9.01 -5.55 -1.43
CA GLU A 72 -9.08 -6.91 -1.99
C GLU A 72 -10.39 -7.15 -2.74
N ASP A 73 -11.52 -6.78 -2.16
CA ASP A 73 -12.83 -6.94 -2.79
C ASP A 73 -12.98 -6.13 -4.08
N GLN A 74 -12.24 -5.03 -4.22
CA GLN A 74 -12.22 -4.17 -5.40
C GLN A 74 -11.13 -4.56 -6.41
N GLY A 75 -10.39 -5.65 -6.15
CA GLY A 75 -9.28 -6.09 -6.98
C GLY A 75 -8.09 -5.13 -6.99
N LEU A 76 -7.96 -4.26 -5.98
CA LEU A 76 -6.86 -3.32 -5.86
C LEU A 76 -5.65 -3.96 -5.17
N PRO A 77 -4.43 -3.58 -5.57
CA PRO A 77 -3.22 -4.15 -4.99
C PRO A 77 -3.06 -3.77 -3.51
N VAL A 78 -2.70 -4.75 -2.68
CA VAL A 78 -2.51 -4.58 -1.23
C VAL A 78 -1.03 -4.32 -0.92
N PHE A 79 -0.57 -3.12 -1.26
CA PHE A 79 0.74 -2.61 -0.88
C PHE A 79 0.64 -1.54 0.20
N ARG A 80 1.77 -1.24 0.85
CA ARG A 80 1.84 -0.22 1.90
C ARG A 80 1.21 1.09 1.42
N GLU A 81 1.67 1.58 0.28
CA GLU A 81 1.33 2.87 -0.29
C GLU A 81 -0.17 2.91 -0.63
N THR A 82 -0.71 1.85 -1.23
CA THR A 82 -2.13 1.75 -1.56
C THR A 82 -3.02 1.75 -0.30
N ILE A 83 -2.59 1.06 0.75
CA ILE A 83 -3.27 1.07 2.05
C ILE A 83 -3.19 2.45 2.70
N GLU A 84 -2.03 3.10 2.67
CA GLU A 84 -1.84 4.46 3.20
C GLU A 84 -2.78 5.45 2.50
N ARG A 85 -2.89 5.40 1.17
CA ARG A 85 -3.82 6.24 0.39
C ARG A 85 -5.29 6.02 0.73
N ALA A 86 -5.69 4.76 0.93
CA ALA A 86 -7.06 4.45 1.34
C ALA A 86 -7.35 4.97 2.75
N LEU A 87 -6.38 4.86 3.68
CA LEU A 87 -6.52 5.35 5.05
C LEU A 87 -6.51 6.87 5.15
N GLU A 88 -5.65 7.56 4.39
CA GLU A 88 -5.63 9.02 4.29
C GLU A 88 -7.03 9.54 3.95
N ARG A 89 -7.62 9.00 2.88
CA ARG A 89 -8.96 9.37 2.43
C ARG A 89 -10.05 9.08 3.46
N TYR A 90 -9.94 7.94 4.15
CA TYR A 90 -10.86 7.57 5.23
C TYR A 90 -10.81 8.57 6.39
N TYR A 91 -9.62 9.03 6.77
CA TYR A 91 -9.44 9.95 7.90
C TYR A 91 -9.66 11.42 7.57
N GLU A 92 -9.50 11.84 6.31
CA GLU A 92 -9.78 13.21 5.86
C GLU A 92 -11.28 13.53 5.84
N ASN A 93 -12.12 12.52 5.62
CA ASN A 93 -13.55 12.72 5.46
C ASN A 93 -14.29 12.40 6.77
N GLU A 94 -14.36 13.38 7.69
CA GLU A 94 -15.00 13.23 9.00
C GLU A 94 -16.47 12.76 8.91
N ALA A 95 -17.16 13.04 7.80
CA ALA A 95 -18.52 12.55 7.55
C ALA A 95 -18.60 11.03 7.29
N VAL A 96 -17.48 10.41 6.92
CA VAL A 96 -17.35 8.97 6.62
C VAL A 96 -16.68 8.21 7.76
N VAL A 97 -15.89 8.90 8.59
CA VAL A 97 -15.32 8.37 9.83
C VAL A 97 -16.46 7.92 10.76
N GLY A 98 -16.77 6.63 10.69
CA GLY A 98 -17.79 5.99 11.49
C GLY A 98 -17.22 4.81 12.27
N GLU A 99 -18.09 3.93 12.72
CA GLU A 99 -17.64 2.65 13.25
C GLU A 99 -16.97 1.82 12.15
N ALA A 100 -15.84 1.16 12.45
CA ALA A 100 -15.10 0.35 11.48
C ALA A 100 -15.99 -0.65 10.72
N LYS A 101 -17.04 -1.17 11.37
CA LYS A 101 -18.01 -2.11 10.77
C LYS A 101 -18.78 -1.54 9.58
N GLU A 102 -18.94 -0.22 9.50
CA GLU A 102 -19.70 0.43 8.43
C GLU A 102 -18.93 0.52 7.12
N MET A 103 -17.60 0.48 7.18
CA MET A 103 -16.71 0.48 6.00
C MET A 103 -17.02 -0.67 5.03
N LEU A 104 -17.44 -1.82 5.58
CA LEU A 104 -17.74 -3.02 4.81
C LEU A 104 -19.22 -3.11 4.38
N ARG A 105 -20.11 -2.39 5.07
CA ARG A 105 -21.57 -2.53 4.89
C ARG A 105 -22.15 -1.52 3.91
N SER A 106 -21.57 -0.33 3.85
CA SER A 106 -22.02 0.72 2.94
C SER A 106 -21.19 0.68 1.67
N ALA A 107 -21.85 0.43 0.54
CA ALA A 107 -21.23 0.48 -0.77
C ALA A 107 -20.57 1.85 -1.02
N ASP A 108 -21.26 2.94 -0.66
CA ASP A 108 -20.75 4.30 -0.84
C ASP A 108 -19.48 4.56 -0.02
N LYS A 109 -19.44 4.11 1.25
CA LYS A 109 -18.25 4.26 2.09
C LYS A 109 -17.08 3.42 1.57
N LYS A 110 -17.37 2.23 1.06
CA LYS A 110 -16.37 1.34 0.46
C LYS A 110 -15.78 1.95 -0.81
N GLU A 111 -16.63 2.45 -1.70
CA GLU A 111 -16.18 3.08 -2.95
C GLU A 111 -15.35 4.33 -2.66
N LEU A 112 -15.80 5.20 -1.75
CA LEU A 112 -15.05 6.40 -1.37
C LEU A 112 -13.67 6.09 -0.80
N LEU A 113 -13.54 5.01 -0.02
CA LEU A 113 -12.27 4.58 0.55
C LEU A 113 -11.32 4.04 -0.54
N CYS A 114 -11.86 3.34 -1.54
CA CYS A 114 -11.09 2.74 -2.61
C CYS A 114 -10.80 3.71 -3.76
N GLU A 115 -11.53 4.81 -3.89
CA GLU A 115 -11.37 5.80 -4.97
C GLU A 115 -9.95 6.39 -5.01
N SER A 116 -9.42 6.84 -3.86
CA SER A 116 -8.07 7.42 -3.79
C SER A 116 -6.98 6.40 -4.10
N ALA A 117 -7.15 5.17 -3.61
CA ALA A 117 -6.25 4.07 -3.87
C ALA A 117 -6.28 3.66 -5.35
N ARG A 118 -7.46 3.64 -5.97
CA ARG A 118 -7.65 3.34 -7.40
C ARG A 118 -6.97 4.40 -8.27
N ALA A 119 -7.25 5.67 -8.03
CA ALA A 119 -6.64 6.78 -8.77
C ALA A 119 -5.10 6.75 -8.65
N PHE A 120 -4.57 6.44 -7.48
CA PHE A 120 -3.13 6.27 -7.28
C PHE A 120 -2.56 5.12 -8.12
N VAL A 121 -3.21 3.95 -8.10
CA VAL A 121 -2.77 2.78 -8.87
C VAL A 121 -2.82 3.05 -10.37
N GLU A 122 -3.88 3.69 -10.86
CA GLU A 122 -4.02 4.06 -12.27
C GLU A 122 -2.88 5.01 -12.71
N GLN A 123 -2.57 6.01 -11.89
CA GLN A 123 -1.47 6.94 -12.15
C GLN A 123 -0.10 6.23 -12.21
N GLU A 124 0.16 5.29 -11.30
CA GLU A 124 1.40 4.51 -11.28
C GLU A 124 1.53 3.59 -12.50
N ILE A 125 0.41 2.99 -12.96
CA ILE A 125 0.36 2.18 -14.17
C ILE A 125 0.66 3.05 -15.40
N GLU A 126 0.01 4.21 -15.54
CA GLU A 126 0.25 5.13 -16.65
C GLU A 126 1.68 5.64 -16.71
N GLY A 127 2.25 6.01 -15.55
CA GLY A 127 3.64 6.46 -15.45
C GLY A 127 4.63 5.36 -15.85
N SER A 128 4.39 4.14 -15.39
CA SER A 128 5.20 2.97 -15.73
C SER A 128 5.13 2.62 -17.22
N GLN A 129 3.92 2.68 -17.80
CA GLN A 129 3.71 2.42 -19.22
C GLN A 129 4.45 3.45 -20.09
N LYS A 130 4.33 4.74 -19.77
CA LYS A 130 5.07 5.82 -20.46
C LYS A 130 6.58 5.61 -20.40
N ALA A 131 7.11 5.20 -19.24
CA ALA A 131 8.53 4.94 -19.07
C ALA A 131 9.02 3.73 -19.90
N LEU A 132 8.21 2.67 -20.00
CA LEU A 132 8.48 1.51 -20.85
C LEU A 132 8.47 1.87 -22.33
N ASP A 133 7.50 2.66 -22.76
CA ASP A 133 7.37 3.09 -24.16
C ASP A 133 8.56 3.97 -24.57
N LEU A 134 9.01 4.88 -23.70
CA LEU A 134 10.21 5.69 -23.94
C LEU A 134 11.49 4.86 -24.04
N LYS A 135 11.62 3.80 -23.22
CA LYS A 135 12.77 2.88 -23.31
C LYS A 135 12.79 2.11 -24.63
N ARG A 136 11.63 1.60 -25.06
CA ARG A 136 11.51 0.92 -26.37
C ARG A 136 11.88 1.86 -27.52
N LEU A 137 11.41 3.11 -27.48
CA LEU A 137 11.75 4.10 -28.49
C LEU A 137 13.26 4.38 -28.53
N ALA A 138 13.90 4.50 -27.36
CA ALA A 138 15.35 4.70 -27.26
C ALA A 138 16.14 3.50 -27.84
N GLU A 139 15.73 2.27 -27.51
CA GLU A 139 16.32 1.04 -28.05
C GLU A 139 16.14 0.96 -29.58
N GLU A 140 14.99 1.36 -30.12
CA GLU A 140 14.73 1.42 -31.56
C GLU A 140 15.61 2.47 -32.26
N MET A 141 15.79 3.65 -31.65
CA MET A 141 16.68 4.69 -32.19
C MET A 141 18.16 4.26 -32.18
N GLU A 142 18.61 3.57 -31.13
CA GLU A 142 19.96 2.99 -31.07
C GLU A 142 20.14 1.89 -32.13
N ALA A 143 19.13 1.04 -32.33
CA ALA A 143 19.17 0.01 -33.37
C ALA A 143 19.21 0.61 -34.79
N GLN A 144 18.42 1.65 -35.06
CA GLN A 144 18.42 2.34 -36.35
C GLN A 144 19.77 3.03 -36.63
N THR A 145 20.33 3.73 -35.65
CA THR A 145 21.64 4.38 -35.79
C THR A 145 22.78 3.36 -36.00
N ALA A 146 22.76 2.22 -35.29
CA ALA A 146 23.72 1.13 -35.52
C ALA A 146 23.61 0.55 -36.95
N THR A 147 22.40 0.46 -37.50
CA THR A 147 22.16 -0.07 -38.85
C THR A 147 22.65 0.91 -39.93
N GLU A 148 22.42 2.22 -39.74
CA GLU A 148 22.90 3.27 -40.66
C GLU A 148 24.44 3.39 -40.66
N PHE A 149 25.09 3.27 -39.51
CA PHE A 149 26.56 3.29 -39.43
C PHE A 149 27.21 2.01 -39.98
N GLY A 150 26.60 0.84 -39.79
CA GLY A 150 27.09 -0.43 -40.35
C GLY A 150 27.00 -0.51 -41.89
N LEU A 151 26.00 0.15 -42.48
CA LEU A 151 25.85 0.26 -43.94
C LEU A 151 26.89 1.19 -44.60
N HIS A 152 27.41 2.17 -43.86
CA HIS A 152 28.43 3.09 -44.37
C HIS A 152 29.86 2.52 -44.35
N GLN A 153 30.18 1.55 -43.48
CA GLN A 153 31.51 0.93 -43.45
C GLN A 153 31.71 -0.16 -44.53
N ASN A 154 30.64 -0.76 -45.06
CA ASN A 154 30.72 -1.80 -46.10
C ASN A 154 30.77 -1.27 -47.56
N LYS A 155 30.98 0.04 -47.76
CA LYS A 155 31.07 0.67 -49.09
C LYS A 155 32.47 1.21 -49.45
N GLN A 156 33.52 0.78 -48.75
CA GLN A 156 34.91 1.06 -49.14
C GLN A 156 35.56 -0.15 -49.80
#